data_AF-A0A925ZXM3-F1
#
_entry.id   AF-A0A925ZXM3-F1
#
_cell.length_a   1.000
_cell.length_b   1.000
_cell.length_c   1.000
_cell.angle_alpha   90.00
_cell.angle_beta   90.00
_cell.angle_gamma   90.00
#
_symmetry.space_group_name_H-M   'P 1'
#
loop_
_entity.id
_entity.type
_entity.pdbx_description
1 polymer ?
#
loop_
_entity_poly.entity_id
_entity_poly.type
_entity_poly.pdbx_seq_one_letter_code
_entity_poly.pdbx_strand_id
1 'polypeptide(L)'
;MMTTALNALYQELAPGTSLDLSTLLPGGIQREVGHFNVFDLADFWEAARLRSDTPYACRSFYKISLLRSRSRAEYADQIIDIAPNALVFSTPKVSFQWWPTEEQRGQFCLFTAEFLLPVLGGTTPEELPLFQADGYLVFQLTPAEAVRVAA
;
A
#
# COMPACT_ATOMS: atom_id res chain seq x y z
N MET A 1 -10.70 -14.30 -11.88
CA MET A 1 -9.24 -14.39 -11.60
C MET A 1 -8.75 -13.26 -10.67
N MET A 2 -9.20 -12.00 -10.80
CA MET A 2 -8.87 -10.93 -9.82
C MET A 2 -9.49 -11.10 -8.41
N THR A 3 -10.74 -11.54 -8.32
CA THR A 3 -11.44 -11.73 -7.03
C THR A 3 -10.70 -12.71 -6.11
N THR A 4 -10.03 -13.71 -6.68
CA THR A 4 -9.25 -14.70 -5.94
C THR A 4 -7.98 -14.11 -5.34
N ALA A 5 -7.27 -13.25 -6.09
CA ALA A 5 -6.07 -12.57 -5.60
C ALA A 5 -6.40 -11.52 -4.52
N LEU A 6 -7.52 -10.80 -4.70
CA LEU A 6 -8.05 -9.88 -3.69
C LEU A 6 -8.42 -10.64 -2.42
N ASN A 7 -9.24 -11.68 -2.51
CA ASN A 7 -9.60 -12.48 -1.34
C ASN A 7 -8.37 -13.08 -0.63
N ALA A 8 -7.39 -13.57 -1.38
CA ALA A 8 -6.16 -14.13 -0.80
C ALA A 8 -5.34 -13.05 -0.04
N LEU A 9 -5.20 -11.85 -0.60
CA LEU A 9 -4.52 -10.76 0.10
C LEU A 9 -5.26 -10.37 1.37
N TYR A 10 -6.57 -10.20 1.29
CA TYR A 10 -7.36 -9.81 2.46
C TYR A 10 -7.38 -10.92 3.52
N GLN A 11 -7.30 -12.20 3.13
CA GLN A 11 -7.09 -13.30 4.06
C GLN A 11 -5.72 -13.24 4.75
N GLU A 12 -4.68 -12.75 4.08
CA GLU A 12 -3.36 -12.53 4.70
C GLU A 12 -3.36 -11.30 5.63
N LEU A 13 -4.12 -10.25 5.29
CA LEU A 13 -4.21 -9.02 6.06
C LEU A 13 -5.18 -9.13 7.25
N ALA A 14 -6.25 -9.92 7.14
CA ALA A 14 -7.29 -10.04 8.15
C ALA A 14 -6.78 -10.36 9.58
N PRO A 15 -5.79 -11.26 9.78
CA PRO A 15 -5.22 -11.52 11.11
C PRO A 15 -4.57 -10.29 11.75
N GLY A 16 -4.10 -9.34 10.93
CA GLY A 16 -3.52 -8.07 11.36
C GLY A 16 -4.52 -6.92 11.32
N THR A 17 -5.83 -7.18 11.25
CA THR A 17 -6.86 -6.16 11.36
C THR A 17 -7.91 -6.59 12.38
N SER A 18 -8.48 -5.65 13.13
CA SER A 18 -9.64 -5.95 13.98
C SER A 18 -10.96 -6.14 13.20
N LEU A 19 -10.89 -6.11 11.86
CA LEU A 19 -12.03 -6.08 10.95
C LEU A 19 -12.32 -7.46 10.35
N ASP A 20 -13.61 -7.80 10.25
CA ASP A 20 -14.05 -9.02 9.59
C ASP A 20 -13.84 -8.94 8.07
N LEU A 21 -13.46 -10.06 7.44
CA LEU A 21 -13.29 -10.15 5.98
C LEU A 21 -14.50 -9.67 5.18
N SER A 22 -15.72 -9.87 5.70
CA SER A 22 -16.97 -9.41 5.08
C SER A 22 -17.12 -7.88 5.09
N THR A 23 -16.46 -7.18 6.02
CA THR A 23 -16.42 -5.71 6.05
C THR A 23 -15.37 -5.17 5.08
N LEU A 24 -14.24 -5.88 4.95
CA LEU A 24 -13.18 -5.53 4.02
C LEU A 24 -13.53 -5.86 2.57
N LEU A 25 -14.37 -6.87 2.37
CA LEU A 25 -14.85 -7.36 1.07
C LEU A 25 -16.37 -7.59 1.14
N PRO A 26 -17.17 -6.51 1.11
CA PRO A 26 -18.61 -6.63 1.12
C PRO A 26 -19.10 -7.44 -0.09
N GLY A 27 -20.12 -8.28 0.12
CA GLY A 27 -20.70 -9.07 -0.95
C GLY A 27 -21.26 -8.16 -2.06
N GLY A 28 -21.00 -8.50 -3.32
CA GLY A 28 -21.54 -7.76 -4.47
C GLY A 28 -20.68 -6.60 -4.96
N ILE A 29 -19.38 -6.55 -4.65
CA ILE A 29 -18.43 -5.62 -5.30
C ILE A 29 -18.59 -5.75 -6.82
N GLN A 30 -19.19 -4.73 -7.43
CA GLN A 30 -19.31 -4.68 -8.88
C GLN A 30 -17.93 -4.43 -9.45
N ARG A 31 -17.50 -5.32 -10.36
CA ARG A 31 -16.18 -5.28 -10.99
C ARG A 31 -15.88 -3.94 -11.68
N GLU A 32 -16.92 -3.18 -12.01
CA GLU A 32 -16.88 -1.91 -12.73
C GLU A 32 -16.61 -0.70 -11.83
N VAL A 33 -16.81 -0.81 -10.51
CA VAL A 33 -16.60 0.30 -9.55
C VAL A 33 -15.17 0.31 -8.97
N GLY A 34 -14.50 -0.84 -9.00
CA GLY A 34 -13.18 -1.04 -8.38
C GLY A 34 -13.23 -1.23 -6.86
N HIS A 35 -12.06 -1.38 -6.26
CA HIS A 35 -11.90 -1.64 -4.83
C HIS A 35 -11.01 -0.59 -4.17
N PHE A 36 -11.34 -0.18 -2.94
CA PHE A 36 -10.54 0.73 -2.13
C PHE A 36 -10.75 0.45 -0.64
N ASN A 37 -9.67 0.27 0.13
CA ASN A 37 -9.70 0.24 1.59
C ASN A 37 -8.50 0.98 2.17
N VAL A 38 -8.61 1.40 3.43
CA VAL A 38 -7.56 2.05 4.22
C VAL A 38 -7.29 1.24 5.46
N PHE A 39 -6.04 1.16 5.87
CA PHE A 39 -5.63 0.45 7.08
C PHE A 39 -4.57 1.24 7.85
N ASP A 40 -4.47 0.96 9.15
CA ASP A 40 -3.38 1.44 10.00
C ASP A 40 -2.20 0.47 9.92
N LEU A 41 -0.99 1.00 9.79
CA LEU A 41 0.24 0.20 9.78
C LEU A 41 0.53 -0.45 11.13
N ALA A 42 0.08 0.15 12.24
CA ALA A 42 0.28 -0.39 13.58
C ALA A 42 -0.43 -1.74 13.75
N ASP A 43 -1.58 -1.94 13.11
CA ASP A 43 -2.35 -3.18 13.21
C ASP A 43 -1.57 -4.38 12.62
N PHE A 44 -0.69 -4.13 11.65
CA PHE A 44 0.15 -5.15 11.00
C PHE A 44 1.54 -5.28 11.61
N TRP A 45 1.92 -4.42 12.55
CA TRP A 45 3.29 -4.36 13.07
C TRP A 45 3.72 -5.68 13.72
N GLU A 46 2.88 -6.25 14.60
CA GLU A 46 3.21 -7.51 15.27
C GLU A 46 3.36 -8.67 14.28
N ALA A 47 2.49 -8.75 13.28
CA ALA A 47 2.59 -9.75 12.21
C ALA A 47 3.86 -9.56 11.36
N ALA A 48 4.24 -8.31 11.07
CA ALA A 48 5.47 -7.99 10.34
C ALA A 48 6.72 -8.30 11.16
N ARG A 49 6.69 -8.06 12.47
CA ARG A 49 7.78 -8.35 13.42
C ARG A 49 8.05 -9.85 13.53
N LEU A 50 7.01 -10.70 13.54
CA LEU A 50 7.20 -12.16 13.49
C LEU A 50 7.80 -12.65 12.16
N ARG A 51 7.73 -11.82 11.10
CA ARG A 51 8.25 -12.11 9.76
C ARG A 51 9.52 -11.31 9.45
N SER A 52 10.22 -10.77 10.45
CA SER A 52 11.34 -9.83 10.27
C SER A 52 12.46 -10.32 9.33
N ASP A 53 12.63 -11.63 9.19
CA ASP A 53 13.64 -12.25 8.32
C ASP A 53 13.15 -12.49 6.88
N THR A 54 11.88 -12.18 6.58
CA THR A 54 11.26 -12.39 5.27
C THR A 54 10.59 -11.11 4.75
N PRO A 55 11.04 -10.57 3.62
CA PRO A 55 10.46 -9.36 3.05
C PRO A 55 8.99 -9.58 2.69
N TYR A 56 8.15 -8.58 2.99
CA TYR A 56 6.77 -8.59 2.53
C TYR A 56 6.71 -8.19 1.06
N ALA A 57 6.25 -9.10 0.20
CA ALA A 57 6.14 -8.83 -1.22
C ALA A 57 4.78 -8.20 -1.56
N CYS A 58 4.79 -6.94 -1.97
CA CYS A 58 3.59 -6.22 -2.36
C CYS A 58 3.18 -6.63 -3.80
N ARG A 59 2.41 -7.72 -3.97
CA ARG A 59 2.27 -8.39 -5.28
C ARG A 59 0.91 -8.28 -5.99
N SER A 60 -0.07 -7.52 -5.49
CA SER A 60 -1.42 -7.65 -6.08
C SER A 60 -2.24 -6.38 -6.23
N PHE A 61 -1.85 -5.26 -5.64
CA PHE A 61 -2.63 -4.01 -5.67
C PHE A 61 -1.77 -2.78 -5.74
N TYR A 62 -2.38 -1.69 -6.19
CA TYR A 62 -1.82 -0.37 -6.01
C TYR A 62 -1.93 0.01 -4.54
N LYS A 63 -0.87 0.62 -4.02
CA LYS A 63 -0.81 1.09 -2.64
C LYS A 63 -0.28 2.51 -2.59
N ILE A 64 -0.87 3.32 -1.72
CA ILE A 64 -0.27 4.57 -1.27
C ILE A 64 -0.13 4.46 0.24
N SER A 65 1.08 4.57 0.75
CA SER A 65 1.38 4.52 2.17
C SER A 65 1.83 5.88 2.67
N LEU A 66 1.22 6.38 3.73
CA LEU A 66 1.74 7.47 4.55
C LEU A 66 2.48 6.87 5.75
N LEU A 67 3.79 7.01 5.76
CA LEU A 67 4.66 6.47 6.79
C LEU A 67 5.02 7.54 7.80
N ARG A 68 4.83 7.23 9.08
CA ARG A 68 5.24 8.07 10.22
C ARG A 68 6.40 7.44 11.01
N SER A 69 7.01 6.42 10.44
CA SER A 69 8.12 5.63 10.98
C SER A 69 9.17 5.37 9.91
N ARG A 70 10.36 4.94 10.34
CA ARG A 70 11.47 4.53 9.48
C ARG A 70 11.27 3.13 8.92
N SER A 71 11.70 2.96 7.67
CA SER A 71 11.74 1.67 6.98
C SER A 71 12.76 1.69 5.86
N ARG A 72 13.03 0.53 5.30
CA ARG A 72 13.77 0.34 4.05
C ARG A 72 12.85 -0.35 3.04
N ALA A 73 12.93 0.09 1.79
CA ALA A 73 12.29 -0.58 0.68
C ALA A 73 13.35 -1.10 -0.29
N GLU A 74 13.14 -2.31 -0.80
CA GLU A 74 13.88 -2.81 -1.94
C GLU A 74 12.93 -2.86 -3.13
N TYR A 75 13.32 -2.16 -4.18
CA TYR A 75 12.48 -1.93 -5.34
C TYR A 75 13.31 -2.05 -6.61
N ALA A 76 12.92 -2.99 -7.48
CA ALA A 76 13.75 -3.42 -8.59
C ALA A 76 15.19 -3.72 -8.10
N ASP A 77 16.20 -3.01 -8.61
CA ASP A 77 17.60 -3.15 -8.21
C ASP A 77 18.07 -2.04 -7.26
N GLN A 78 17.13 -1.34 -6.60
CA GLN A 78 17.41 -0.21 -5.72
C GLN A 78 17.03 -0.51 -4.27
N ILE A 79 17.83 0.03 -3.36
CA ILE A 79 17.55 0.07 -1.93
C ILE A 79 17.25 1.53 -1.57
N ILE A 80 16.10 1.76 -0.95
CA ILE A 80 15.63 3.09 -0.57
C ILE A 80 15.42 3.11 0.94
N ASP A 81 16.19 3.95 1.64
CA ASP A 81 15.94 4.26 3.05
C ASP A 81 14.84 5.32 3.15
N ILE A 82 13.84 5.04 3.98
CA ILE A 82 12.64 5.86 4.11
C ILE A 82 12.63 6.45 5.51
N ALA A 83 12.71 7.78 5.56
CA ALA A 83 12.58 8.54 6.79
C ALA A 83 11.10 8.76 7.16
N PRO A 84 10.79 9.12 8.42
CA PRO A 84 9.43 9.38 8.85
C PRO A 84 8.79 10.54 8.07
N ASN A 85 7.46 10.50 7.94
CA ASN A 85 6.66 11.44 7.16
C ASN A 85 6.96 11.34 5.66
N ALA A 86 6.84 10.13 5.11
CA ALA A 86 7.01 9.90 3.68
C ALA A 86 5.73 9.31 3.07
N LEU A 87 5.44 9.69 1.82
CA LEU A 87 4.44 9.02 0.98
C LEU A 87 5.14 8.00 0.09
N VAL A 88 4.65 6.78 0.07
CA VAL A 88 5.22 5.69 -0.74
C VAL A 88 4.16 5.14 -1.67
N PHE A 89 4.45 5.19 -2.96
CA PHE A 89 3.61 4.65 -4.02
C PHE A 89 4.11 3.25 -4.38
N SER A 90 3.21 2.29 -4.49
CA SER A 90 3.55 0.93 -4.89
C SER A 90 2.61 0.44 -6.00
N THR A 91 3.18 -0.27 -6.95
CA THR A 91 2.48 -0.84 -8.11
C THR A 91 2.61 -2.36 -8.10
N PRO A 92 1.57 -3.11 -8.52
CA PRO A 92 1.65 -4.57 -8.60
C PRO A 92 2.60 -5.06 -9.71
N LYS A 93 3.06 -4.17 -10.61
CA LYS A 93 3.92 -4.53 -11.74
C LYS A 93 5.37 -4.81 -11.37
N VAL A 94 5.85 -4.22 -10.29
CA VAL A 94 7.26 -4.28 -9.90
C VAL A 94 7.34 -4.84 -8.49
N SER A 95 8.27 -5.76 -8.28
CA SER A 95 8.50 -6.33 -6.96
C SER A 95 8.96 -5.23 -6.01
N PHE A 96 8.16 -4.99 -5.00
CA PHE A 96 8.46 -4.07 -3.91
C PHE A 96 8.50 -4.88 -2.61
N GLN A 97 9.68 -4.89 -1.98
CA GLN A 97 9.91 -5.56 -0.70
C GLN A 97 10.03 -4.53 0.41
N TRP A 98 9.26 -4.75 1.48
CA TRP A 98 9.19 -3.86 2.62
C TRP A 98 9.97 -4.41 3.82
N TRP A 99 10.85 -3.59 4.39
CA TRP A 99 11.69 -3.91 5.54
C TRP A 99 11.53 -2.85 6.62
N PRO A 100 10.65 -3.06 7.61
CA PRO A 100 10.49 -2.09 8.69
C PRO A 100 11.70 -2.12 9.64
N THR A 101 12.19 -0.95 10.04
CA THR A 101 13.37 -0.82 10.90
C THR A 101 13.05 -0.40 12.34
N GLU A 102 11.79 -0.01 12.58
CA GLU A 102 11.23 0.33 13.90
C GLU A 102 9.72 0.05 13.89
N GLU A 103 9.04 0.31 15.02
CA GLU A 103 7.58 0.19 15.11
C GLU A 103 6.88 1.04 14.05
N GLN A 104 6.01 0.38 13.28
CA GLN A 104 5.41 0.98 12.10
C GLN A 104 4.17 1.79 12.45
N ARG A 105 4.13 3.04 11.95
CA ARG A 105 3.04 3.97 12.20
C ARG A 105 2.61 4.66 10.93
N GLY A 106 1.33 4.98 10.83
CA GLY A 106 0.74 5.68 9.71
C GLY A 106 -0.33 4.82 9.03
N GLN A 107 -0.68 5.16 7.81
CA GLN A 107 -1.79 4.51 7.11
C GLN A 107 -1.36 4.11 5.71
N PHE A 108 -2.00 3.09 5.16
CA PHE A 108 -1.93 2.83 3.73
C PHE A 108 -3.31 2.53 3.17
N CYS A 109 -3.51 2.87 1.91
CA CYS A 109 -4.68 2.45 1.17
C CYS A 109 -4.31 1.40 0.12
N LEU A 110 -5.20 0.44 -0.08
CA LEU A 110 -5.12 -0.54 -1.17
C LEU A 110 -6.25 -0.30 -2.13
N PHE A 111 -5.94 -0.27 -3.43
CA PHE A 111 -6.97 -0.11 -4.45
C PHE A 111 -6.67 -0.85 -5.74
N THR A 112 -7.72 -1.13 -6.51
CA THR A 112 -7.62 -1.69 -7.85
C THR A 112 -7.53 -0.58 -8.90
N ALA A 113 -7.07 -0.91 -10.10
CA ALA A 113 -6.98 0.08 -11.18
C ALA A 113 -8.35 0.68 -11.53
N GLU A 114 -9.41 -0.14 -11.48
CA GLU A 114 -10.78 0.24 -11.80
C GLU A 114 -11.29 1.38 -10.91
N PHE A 115 -10.82 1.47 -9.66
CA PHE A 115 -11.21 2.53 -8.73
C PHE A 115 -10.81 3.93 -9.23
N LEU A 116 -9.69 4.05 -9.95
CA LEU A 116 -9.20 5.33 -10.46
C LEU A 116 -9.67 5.65 -11.88
N LEU A 117 -10.21 4.69 -12.64
CA LEU A 117 -10.64 4.92 -14.03
C LEU A 117 -11.59 6.12 -14.19
N PRO A 118 -12.62 6.33 -13.33
CA PRO A 118 -13.53 7.47 -13.48
C PRO A 118 -12.84 8.82 -13.30
N VAL A 119 -11.85 8.90 -12.39
CA VAL A 119 -11.13 10.14 -12.07
C VAL A 119 -10.06 10.44 -13.11
N LEU A 120 -9.45 9.41 -13.68
CA LEU A 120 -8.41 9.53 -14.70
C LEU A 120 -8.97 9.64 -16.12
N GLY A 121 -10.30 9.74 -16.30
CA GLY A 121 -10.90 9.87 -17.62
C GLY A 121 -10.73 8.64 -18.51
N GLY A 122 -10.70 7.45 -17.91
CA GLY A 122 -10.50 6.17 -18.60
C GLY A 122 -9.04 5.73 -18.74
N THR A 123 -8.09 6.57 -18.34
CA THR A 123 -6.67 6.22 -18.24
C THR A 123 -6.42 5.31 -17.04
N THR A 124 -5.46 4.39 -17.18
CA THR A 124 -5.05 3.50 -16.09
C THR A 124 -4.06 4.18 -15.14
N PRO A 125 -3.97 3.76 -13.85
CA PRO A 125 -2.97 4.30 -12.93
C PRO A 125 -1.52 4.17 -13.44
N GLU A 126 -1.28 3.22 -14.34
CA GLU A 126 0.04 2.90 -14.93
C GLU A 126 0.58 4.03 -15.82
N GLU A 127 -0.31 4.88 -16.33
CA GLU A 127 0.07 6.04 -17.13
C GLU A 127 0.48 7.22 -16.25
N LEU A 128 0.22 7.16 -14.93
CA LEU A 128 0.71 8.15 -13.99
C LEU A 128 2.20 7.89 -13.70
N PRO A 129 3.07 8.92 -13.77
CA PRO A 129 4.48 8.79 -13.43
C PRO A 129 4.74 8.21 -12.02
N LEU A 130 3.77 8.37 -11.11
CA LEU A 130 3.80 7.86 -9.73
C LEU A 130 3.76 6.33 -9.62
N PHE A 131 3.30 5.62 -10.66
CA PHE A 131 3.18 4.16 -10.66
C PHE A 131 4.00 3.49 -11.77
N GLN A 132 4.83 4.25 -12.47
CA GLN A 132 5.75 3.73 -13.48
C GLN A 132 7.00 3.12 -12.84
N ALA A 133 7.57 2.11 -13.50
CA ALA A 133 8.66 1.32 -12.96
C ALA A 133 9.94 2.13 -12.71
N ASP A 134 10.17 3.13 -13.57
CA ASP A 134 11.27 4.09 -13.57
C ASP A 134 10.98 5.37 -12.76
N GLY A 135 9.77 5.47 -12.19
CA GLY A 135 9.36 6.60 -11.35
C GLY A 135 9.98 6.57 -9.95
N TYR A 136 10.17 7.76 -9.37
CA TYR A 136 10.53 7.88 -7.95
C TYR A 136 9.28 7.66 -7.09
N LEU A 137 9.32 6.64 -6.22
CA LEU A 137 8.13 6.16 -5.50
C LEU A 137 7.99 6.70 -4.07
N VAL A 138 9.02 7.34 -3.52
CA VAL A 138 9.09 7.72 -2.10
C VAL A 138 9.21 9.22 -1.95
N PHE A 139 8.13 9.91 -1.56
CA PHE A 139 8.13 11.36 -1.41
C PHE A 139 8.25 11.75 0.04
N GLN A 140 9.39 12.34 0.41
CA GLN A 140 9.60 12.89 1.75
C GLN A 140 8.76 14.15 1.93
N LEU A 141 7.90 14.18 2.95
CA LEU A 141 7.08 15.34 3.26
C LEU A 141 7.89 16.39 4.02
N THR A 142 7.66 17.65 3.67
CA THR A 142 8.09 18.79 4.48
C THR A 142 7.33 18.83 5.81
N PRO A 143 7.85 19.53 6.83
CA PRO A 143 7.12 19.70 8.09
C PRO A 143 5.70 20.28 7.91
N ALA A 144 5.53 21.24 6.98
CA ALA A 144 4.22 21.83 6.70
C ALA A 144 3.25 20.83 6.08
N GLU A 145 3.71 19.98 5.15
CA GLU A 145 2.90 18.91 4.56
C GLU A 145 2.54 17.84 5.59
N ALA A 146 3.50 17.46 6.43
CA ALA A 146 3.31 16.46 7.48
C ALA A 146 2.22 16.87 8.49
N VAL A 147 2.05 18.17 8.74
CA VAL A 147 0.95 18.73 9.54
C VAL A 147 -0.39 18.63 8.81
N ARG A 148 -0.44 18.97 7.52
CA ARG A 148 -1.69 18.91 6.72
C ARG A 148 -2.28 17.51 6.63
N VAL A 149 -1.42 16.49 6.56
CA VAL A 149 -1.85 15.07 6.51
C VAL A 149 -2.06 14.45 7.90
N ALA A 150 -1.90 15.22 8.99
CA ALA A 150 -2.18 14.79 10.36
C ALA A 150 -3.49 15.38 10.93
N ALA A 151 -4.11 16.33 10.23
CA ALA A 151 -5.36 17.00 10.59
C ALA A 151 -6.56 16.25 9.97
#